data_AF-A0A662XKV8-F1
#
_entry.id   AF-A0A662XKV8-F1
#
_cell.length_a   1.000
_cell.length_b   1.000
_cell.length_c   1.000
_cell.angle_alpha   90.00
_cell.angle_beta   90.00
_cell.angle_gamma   90.00
#
_symmetry.space_group_name_H-M   'P 1'
#
loop_
_entity.id
_entity.type
_entity.pdbx_description
1 polymer ?
#
loop_
_entity_poly.entity_id
_entity_poly.type
_entity_poly.pdbx_seq_one_letter_code
_entity_poly.pdbx_strand_id
1 'polypeptide(L)'
;MHFPLLLSKQRRTHITPQTMGAYHPAPSKESVSRSQRTGECGQATASQVMPEESARGSWTSKTFSMRRSRANWWGLMGAVYHWITWLFITGLVLSQLLAAVWNTVTTTDHLFYGRSPLSGPAPIVGSNDIPYNDRVIACVRTGNFYEPRLVSSLLASEGVEAIEEDTTGAARHGYRLVHRRVGLTTDVLDSTAYKVHSEACALIANTVDNILEACQTLGYTNLTRDNLTVVDGADSDRLFVLPNTLPVLVMPYWDNCEQARHAVPTYEGDACIFRLEDAYSDVTNTALRASFRGVNQSVRQERTIEWLARPGGDWKNGWYEDLEGMRWYTDVTSSTHGAPYNMMRR
;
A
#
# COMPACT_ATOMS: atom_id res chain seq x y z
N MET A 1 -8.26 -8.99 -70.91
CA MET A 1 -7.52 -7.97 -70.13
C MET A 1 -6.60 -8.71 -69.17
N HIS A 2 -5.31 -8.37 -69.07
CA HIS A 2 -4.34 -9.14 -68.28
C HIS A 2 -4.06 -8.50 -66.92
N PHE A 3 -3.97 -9.33 -65.89
CA PHE A 3 -3.40 -8.98 -64.59
C PHE A 3 -1.88 -9.24 -64.59
N PRO A 4 -1.04 -8.29 -64.14
CA PRO A 4 0.34 -8.56 -63.77
C PRO A 4 0.42 -9.02 -62.29
N LEU A 5 0.99 -10.20 -62.05
CA LEU A 5 1.33 -10.69 -60.71
C LEU A 5 2.61 -9.98 -60.22
N LEU A 6 2.55 -9.30 -59.07
CA LEU A 6 3.72 -8.73 -58.41
C LEU A 6 4.22 -9.63 -57.28
N LEU A 7 5.30 -10.37 -57.56
CA LEU A 7 6.03 -11.19 -56.59
C LEU A 7 6.89 -10.32 -55.67
N SER A 8 6.45 -10.13 -54.42
CA SER A 8 7.24 -9.46 -53.39
C SER A 8 8.39 -10.36 -52.89
N LYS A 9 9.60 -9.79 -52.76
CA LYS A 9 10.81 -10.54 -52.37
C LYS A 9 10.91 -10.74 -50.86
N GLN A 10 10.67 -11.95 -50.39
CA GLN A 10 10.88 -12.36 -48.99
C GLN A 10 12.39 -12.32 -48.64
N ARG A 11 12.82 -11.27 -47.92
CA ARG A 11 14.22 -11.05 -47.55
C ARG A 11 14.52 -11.70 -46.18
N ARG A 12 15.00 -12.95 -46.17
CA ARG A 12 15.53 -13.58 -44.94
C ARG A 12 16.75 -12.82 -44.43
N THR A 13 16.66 -12.25 -43.24
CA THR A 13 17.81 -11.83 -42.43
C THR A 13 18.22 -13.00 -41.53
N HIS A 14 19.44 -13.52 -41.71
CA HIS A 14 20.04 -14.40 -40.71
C HIS A 14 20.39 -13.57 -39.47
N ILE A 15 19.88 -13.96 -38.31
CA ILE A 15 20.34 -13.45 -37.01
C ILE A 15 21.32 -14.49 -36.45
N THR A 16 22.56 -14.08 -36.25
CA THR A 16 23.60 -14.89 -35.60
C THR A 16 23.37 -14.85 -34.09
N PRO A 17 23.30 -15.99 -33.37
CA PRO A 17 23.19 -15.98 -31.93
C PRO A 17 24.47 -15.42 -31.31
N GLN A 18 24.36 -14.32 -30.55
CA GLN A 18 25.49 -13.83 -29.75
C GLN A 18 25.66 -14.69 -28.50
N THR A 19 26.86 -15.22 -28.31
CA THR A 19 27.28 -15.83 -27.04
C THR A 19 27.46 -14.76 -25.98
N MET A 20 26.61 -14.75 -24.96
CA MET A 20 26.89 -14.06 -23.68
C MET A 20 27.24 -15.08 -22.60
N GLY A 21 28.20 -14.72 -21.75
CA GLY A 21 28.88 -15.66 -20.86
C GLY A 21 28.06 -16.09 -19.64
N ALA A 22 28.37 -17.29 -19.13
CA ALA A 22 27.85 -17.77 -17.86
C ALA A 22 28.37 -16.90 -16.70
N TYR A 23 27.47 -16.24 -15.99
CA TYR A 23 27.80 -15.47 -14.80
C TYR A 23 27.60 -16.36 -13.55
N HIS A 24 28.67 -16.71 -12.87
CA HIS A 24 28.59 -17.45 -11.60
C HIS A 24 28.19 -16.50 -10.46
N PRO A 25 27.11 -16.77 -9.71
CA PRO A 25 26.88 -16.10 -8.43
C PRO A 25 27.90 -16.59 -7.41
N ALA A 26 28.57 -15.65 -6.72
CA ALA A 26 29.49 -15.98 -5.63
C ALA A 26 28.71 -16.41 -4.37
N PRO A 27 29.18 -17.41 -3.60
CA PRO A 27 28.50 -17.83 -2.37
C PRO A 27 28.73 -16.81 -1.25
N SER A 28 27.66 -16.13 -0.83
CA SER A 28 27.65 -15.28 0.36
C SER A 28 27.83 -16.11 1.62
N LYS A 29 29.06 -16.16 2.13
CA LYS A 29 29.34 -16.65 3.48
C LYS A 29 28.95 -15.56 4.49
N GLU A 30 27.90 -15.80 5.27
CA GLU A 30 27.71 -15.10 6.53
C GLU A 30 27.52 -16.11 7.65
N SER A 31 28.38 -16.01 8.66
CA SER A 31 28.50 -16.98 9.75
C SER A 31 28.35 -16.26 11.08
N VAL A 32 27.22 -16.44 11.75
CA VAL A 32 27.03 -16.00 13.14
C VAL A 32 26.87 -17.23 14.02
N SER A 33 27.86 -17.43 14.90
CA SER A 33 27.89 -18.54 15.85
C SER A 33 27.14 -18.18 17.14
N ARG A 34 26.21 -19.06 17.53
CA ARG A 34 26.12 -19.77 18.83
C ARG A 34 26.51 -19.02 20.13
N SER A 35 25.81 -19.37 21.22
CA SER A 35 26.07 -19.03 22.65
C SER A 35 25.53 -17.65 23.11
N GLN A 36 25.05 -17.45 24.36
CA GLN A 36 24.86 -18.41 25.46
C GLN A 36 23.81 -17.96 26.51
N ARG A 37 22.93 -18.89 26.91
CA ARG A 37 22.42 -19.15 28.28
C ARG A 37 22.42 -18.02 29.34
N THR A 38 21.22 -17.58 29.71
CA THR A 38 20.77 -17.26 31.09
C THR A 38 19.27 -17.64 31.22
N GLY A 39 18.70 -17.98 32.38
CA GLY A 39 19.31 -18.24 33.68
C GLY A 39 18.26 -18.33 34.80
N GLU A 40 17.67 -19.51 35.03
CA GLU A 40 16.83 -19.76 36.22
C GLU A 40 17.69 -19.86 37.49
N CYS A 41 17.17 -19.39 38.64
CA CYS A 41 17.77 -19.67 39.94
C CYS A 41 16.71 -19.63 41.06
N GLY A 42 16.63 -20.70 41.86
CA GLY A 42 15.74 -20.77 43.02
C GLY A 42 16.43 -21.36 44.25
N GLN A 43 16.40 -20.59 45.35
CA GLN A 43 16.50 -20.96 46.78
C GLN A 43 17.69 -21.80 47.34
N ALA A 44 17.97 -21.53 48.63
CA ALA A 44 18.74 -22.34 49.60
C ALA A 44 20.29 -22.43 49.40
N THR A 45 21.15 -22.50 50.43
CA THR A 45 20.95 -22.44 51.91
C THR A 45 22.19 -21.89 52.66
N ALA A 46 22.02 -21.59 53.95
CA ALA A 46 22.97 -21.02 54.93
C ALA A 46 24.36 -21.70 55.12
N SER A 47 25.36 -20.92 55.59
CA SER A 47 26.10 -21.11 56.89
C SER A 47 27.52 -20.49 56.93
N GLN A 48 27.82 -19.69 57.99
CA GLN A 48 29.11 -19.47 58.73
C GLN A 48 30.45 -19.22 57.94
N VAL A 49 31.55 -18.63 58.46
CA VAL A 49 32.14 -18.47 59.82
C VAL A 49 32.83 -17.06 59.97
N MET A 50 33.14 -16.66 61.22
CA MET A 50 34.01 -15.54 61.68
C MET A 50 35.52 -15.77 61.35
N PRO A 51 36.51 -14.89 61.73
CA PRO A 51 36.50 -13.62 62.50
C PRO A 51 37.17 -12.46 61.69
N GLU A 52 37.78 -11.34 62.17
CA GLU A 52 38.01 -10.63 63.46
C GLU A 52 38.16 -9.10 63.10
N GLU A 53 38.56 -8.08 63.89
CA GLU A 53 39.18 -7.95 65.22
C GLU A 53 38.81 -6.61 65.94
N SER A 54 39.53 -6.31 67.02
CA SER A 54 39.55 -5.13 67.91
C SER A 54 39.42 -3.70 67.34
N ALA A 55 38.65 -2.88 68.06
CA ALA A 55 39.14 -1.60 68.62
C ALA A 55 38.39 -1.24 69.93
N ARG A 56 39.03 -0.49 70.85
CA ARG A 56 38.47 -0.15 72.18
C ARG A 56 37.70 1.17 72.20
N GLY A 57 36.63 1.24 72.99
CA GLY A 57 35.93 2.48 73.36
C GLY A 57 35.12 2.34 74.66
N SER A 58 35.66 2.82 75.78
CA SER A 58 34.95 2.91 77.06
C SER A 58 34.09 4.19 77.12
N TRP A 59 32.99 4.20 77.88
CA TRP A 59 32.80 5.06 79.07
C TRP A 59 31.33 5.14 79.55
N THR A 60 31.11 4.78 80.82
CA THR A 60 29.98 5.16 81.71
C THR A 60 28.54 4.72 81.41
N SER A 61 27.83 4.45 82.50
CA SER A 61 26.45 3.96 82.56
C SER A 61 25.43 5.09 82.76
N LYS A 62 24.27 4.96 82.10
CA LYS A 62 22.97 5.37 82.65
C LYS A 62 21.94 4.29 82.36
N THR A 63 21.41 3.67 83.42
CA THR A 63 20.42 2.60 83.36
C THR A 63 19.03 3.17 83.03
N PHE A 64 18.72 3.29 81.73
CA PHE A 64 17.40 3.72 81.30
C PHE A 64 16.37 2.61 81.59
N SER A 65 15.49 2.85 82.56
CA SER A 65 14.51 1.85 83.03
C SER A 65 13.42 1.64 82.00
N MET A 66 13.59 0.62 81.14
CA MET A 66 12.62 0.26 80.11
C MET A 66 11.34 -0.34 80.72
N ARG A 67 10.48 0.53 81.25
CA ARG A 67 9.16 0.22 81.79
C ARG A 67 8.27 -0.32 80.67
N ARG A 68 8.22 -1.65 80.50
CA ARG A 68 7.47 -2.35 79.46
C ARG A 68 5.97 -1.99 79.50
N SER A 69 5.58 -0.97 78.75
CA SER A 69 4.19 -0.75 78.35
C SER A 69 3.75 -1.93 77.48
N ARG A 70 2.96 -2.85 78.04
CA ARG A 70 2.32 -3.94 77.28
C ARG A 70 1.24 -3.45 76.31
N ALA A 71 0.92 -2.15 76.30
CA ALA A 71 -0.07 -1.53 75.42
C ALA A 71 0.50 -1.08 74.06
N ASN A 72 1.81 -0.80 73.94
CA ASN A 72 2.37 -0.17 72.73
C ASN A 72 2.57 -1.12 71.54
N TRP A 73 2.52 -2.44 71.71
CA TRP A 73 2.78 -3.39 70.61
C TRP A 73 1.76 -3.28 69.47
N TRP A 74 0.48 -3.12 69.80
CA TRP A 74 -0.59 -2.91 68.83
C TRP A 74 -0.43 -1.58 68.08
N GLY A 75 0.00 -0.52 68.76
CA GLY A 75 0.31 0.77 68.13
C GLY A 75 1.52 0.69 67.17
N LEU A 76 2.56 -0.05 67.56
CA LEU A 76 3.73 -0.31 66.70
C LEU A 76 3.32 -1.10 65.45
N MET A 77 2.52 -2.16 65.61
CA MET A 77 2.03 -2.98 64.49
C MET A 77 1.09 -2.20 63.56
N GLY A 78 0.20 -1.35 64.10
CA GLY A 78 -0.63 -0.46 63.30
C GLY A 78 0.21 0.56 62.50
N ALA A 79 1.23 1.15 63.11
CA ALA A 79 2.15 2.05 62.41
C ALA A 79 2.93 1.32 61.30
N VAL A 80 3.49 0.14 61.57
CA VAL A 80 4.20 -0.68 60.57
C VAL A 80 3.27 -1.09 59.43
N TYR A 81 2.04 -1.50 59.73
CA TYR A 81 1.03 -1.81 58.71
C TYR A 81 0.76 -0.60 57.81
N HIS A 82 0.46 0.57 58.38
CA HIS A 82 0.24 1.78 57.58
C HIS A 82 1.45 2.17 56.72
N TRP A 83 2.68 2.05 57.24
CA TRP A 83 3.90 2.31 56.46
C TRP A 83 4.05 1.33 55.27
N ILE A 84 3.78 0.04 55.48
CA ILE A 84 3.82 -0.98 54.41
C ILE A 84 2.73 -0.70 53.37
N THR A 85 1.50 -0.40 53.79
CA THR A 85 0.41 -0.05 52.88
C THR A 85 0.70 1.21 52.06
N TRP A 86 1.27 2.25 52.67
CA TRP A 86 1.69 3.45 51.95
C TRP A 86 2.79 3.16 50.92
N LEU A 87 3.85 2.45 51.30
CA LEU A 87 4.92 2.06 50.37
C LEU A 87 4.38 1.20 49.21
N PHE A 88 3.46 0.29 49.47
CA PHE A 88 2.82 -0.55 48.45
C PHE A 88 1.97 0.27 47.47
N ILE A 89 1.12 1.18 47.98
CA ILE A 89 0.32 2.08 47.14
C ILE A 89 1.22 3.00 46.31
N THR A 90 2.25 3.59 46.91
CA THR A 90 3.22 4.43 46.19
C THR A 90 3.95 3.64 45.10
N GLY A 91 4.34 2.39 45.37
CA GLY A 91 4.93 1.49 44.36
C GLY A 91 4.00 1.18 43.19
N LEU A 92 2.70 0.95 43.45
CA LEU A 92 1.69 0.72 42.40
C LEU A 92 1.39 1.97 41.56
N VAL A 93 1.38 3.16 42.16
CA VAL A 93 1.21 4.42 41.41
C VAL A 93 2.45 4.70 40.56
N LEU A 94 3.65 4.53 41.13
CA LEU A 94 4.90 4.69 40.38
C LEU A 94 5.04 3.68 39.24
N SER A 95 4.62 2.42 39.41
CA SER A 95 4.70 1.43 38.33
C SER A 95 3.74 1.71 37.18
N GLN A 96 2.56 2.28 37.44
CA GLN A 96 1.65 2.74 36.39
C GLN A 96 2.19 3.96 35.64
N LEU A 97 2.78 4.94 36.34
CA LEU A 97 3.44 6.09 35.71
C LEU A 97 4.67 5.66 34.88
N LEU A 98 5.48 4.75 35.41
CA LEU A 98 6.59 4.14 34.67
C LEU A 98 6.12 3.35 33.45
N ALA A 99 5.02 2.59 33.54
CA ALA A 99 4.47 1.88 32.39
C ALA A 99 3.96 2.83 31.29
N ALA A 100 3.35 3.97 31.66
CA ALA A 100 2.91 4.99 30.70
C ALA A 100 4.08 5.64 29.95
N VAL A 101 5.18 5.94 30.66
CA VAL A 101 6.39 6.56 30.08
C VAL A 101 7.26 5.55 29.34
N TRP A 102 7.36 4.31 29.81
CA TRP A 102 8.22 3.28 29.19
C TRP A 102 7.60 2.68 27.92
N ASN A 103 6.27 2.65 27.81
CA ASN A 103 5.58 2.26 26.58
C ASN A 103 5.55 3.39 25.53
N THR A 104 5.96 4.63 25.85
CA THR A 104 6.07 5.73 24.87
C THR A 104 7.41 5.70 24.13
N VAL A 105 7.67 4.60 23.43
CA VAL A 105 8.76 4.51 22.43
C VAL A 105 8.36 5.34 21.20
N THR A 106 8.78 6.60 21.16
CA THR A 106 8.61 7.47 19.98
C THR A 106 9.67 7.14 18.92
N THR A 107 9.47 6.08 18.15
CA THR A 107 10.24 5.81 16.93
C THR A 107 9.90 6.87 15.87
N THR A 108 10.76 7.88 15.74
CA THR A 108 10.68 8.87 14.67
C THR A 108 11.28 8.31 13.37
N ASP A 109 10.57 7.39 12.73
CA ASP A 109 10.93 6.95 11.39
C ASP A 109 10.77 8.10 10.40
N HIS A 110 11.85 8.42 9.71
CA HIS A 110 11.85 9.40 8.62
C HIS A 110 11.46 8.69 7.32
N LEU A 111 10.14 8.51 7.12
CA LEU A 111 9.58 8.08 5.85
C LEU A 111 9.81 9.19 4.80
N PHE A 112 10.89 9.05 4.03
CA PHE A 112 11.10 9.83 2.81
C PHE A 112 10.12 9.33 1.74
N TYR A 113 9.01 10.05 1.59
CA TYR A 113 8.11 9.87 0.46
C TYR A 113 8.76 10.39 -0.82
N GLY A 114 8.62 9.65 -1.93
CA GLY A 114 9.30 9.93 -3.19
C GLY A 114 10.60 9.14 -3.36
N ARG A 115 10.84 8.66 -4.59
CA ARG A 115 12.05 7.93 -5.01
C ARG A 115 12.91 8.84 -5.86
N SER A 116 14.23 8.60 -5.91
CA SER A 116 15.12 9.31 -6.84
C SER A 116 14.62 9.18 -8.30
N PRO A 117 14.46 10.29 -9.04
CA PRO A 117 13.88 10.29 -10.39
C PRO A 117 14.71 9.47 -11.40
N LEU A 118 16.00 9.28 -11.13
CA LEU A 118 16.90 8.40 -11.91
C LEU A 118 16.51 6.91 -11.85
N SER A 119 15.51 6.54 -11.05
CA SER A 119 14.93 5.19 -11.04
C SER A 119 13.79 4.97 -12.03
N GLY A 120 13.34 6.02 -12.72
CA GLY A 120 12.06 6.04 -13.45
C GLY A 120 10.86 6.25 -12.53
N PRO A 121 9.62 6.16 -13.07
CA PRO A 121 8.39 6.45 -12.34
C PRO A 121 8.24 5.57 -11.08
N ALA A 122 7.74 6.17 -10.00
CA ALA A 122 7.67 5.54 -8.70
C ALA A 122 6.31 5.76 -7.99
N PRO A 123 5.79 4.75 -7.26
CA PRO A 123 4.64 4.95 -6.40
C PRO A 123 5.03 5.78 -5.16
N ILE A 124 4.07 6.56 -4.64
CA ILE A 124 4.11 7.04 -3.26
C ILE A 124 4.01 5.80 -2.33
N VAL A 125 4.71 5.81 -1.20
CA VAL A 125 4.88 4.63 -0.32
C VAL A 125 3.52 4.12 0.18
N GLY A 126 3.14 2.92 -0.25
CA GLY A 126 1.86 2.26 0.02
C GLY A 126 1.84 0.82 -0.54
N SER A 127 0.67 0.20 -0.65
CA SER A 127 0.48 -1.22 -1.03
C SER A 127 0.68 -1.56 -2.52
N ASN A 128 1.66 -0.93 -3.20
CA ASN A 128 2.15 -1.31 -4.55
C ASN A 128 1.10 -1.44 -5.68
N ASP A 129 0.10 -0.58 -5.66
CA ASP A 129 -0.93 -0.52 -6.70
C ASP A 129 -0.46 0.29 -7.92
N ILE A 130 0.40 -0.32 -8.74
CA ILE A 130 0.87 0.24 -10.03
C ILE A 130 -0.04 -0.30 -11.16
N PRO A 131 -0.54 0.56 -12.07
CA PRO A 131 -1.47 0.14 -13.13
C PRO A 131 -0.73 -0.54 -14.29
N TYR A 132 -0.28 -1.77 -14.11
CA TYR A 132 0.41 -2.52 -15.18
C TYR A 132 -0.57 -3.00 -16.26
N ASN A 133 -0.22 -2.80 -17.54
CA ASN A 133 -1.07 -3.19 -18.68
C ASN A 133 -1.39 -4.70 -18.72
N ASP A 134 -0.49 -5.54 -18.21
CA ASP A 134 -0.63 -6.99 -18.08
C ASP A 134 -1.57 -7.48 -16.96
N ARG A 135 -2.04 -6.60 -16.06
CA ARG A 135 -3.00 -6.95 -14.99
C ARG A 135 -4.31 -6.17 -15.06
N VAL A 136 -4.31 -4.99 -15.65
CA VAL A 136 -5.49 -4.12 -15.68
C VAL A 136 -6.52 -4.66 -16.68
N ILE A 137 -7.79 -4.49 -16.35
CA ILE A 137 -8.92 -5.12 -17.03
C ILE A 137 -9.82 -4.01 -17.58
N ALA A 138 -10.29 -4.20 -18.82
CA ALA A 138 -11.40 -3.46 -19.40
C ALA A 138 -12.62 -4.36 -19.50
N CYS A 139 -13.81 -3.80 -19.22
CA CYS A 139 -15.08 -4.47 -19.46
C CYS A 139 -15.49 -4.25 -20.92
N VAL A 140 -15.28 -5.25 -21.78
CA VAL A 140 -15.55 -5.21 -23.23
C VAL A 140 -16.96 -5.74 -23.52
N ARG A 141 -17.72 -5.06 -24.36
CA ARG A 141 -19.09 -5.47 -24.72
C ARG A 141 -19.08 -6.59 -25.76
N THR A 142 -19.50 -7.77 -25.34
CA THR A 142 -19.72 -8.92 -26.23
C THR A 142 -21.22 -9.17 -26.37
N GLY A 143 -21.80 -8.55 -27.40
CA GLY A 143 -23.24 -8.57 -27.68
C GLY A 143 -24.07 -7.80 -26.65
N ASN A 144 -24.69 -8.54 -25.71
CA ASN A 144 -25.61 -8.02 -24.70
C ASN A 144 -25.03 -8.04 -23.28
N PHE A 145 -23.80 -8.52 -23.09
CA PHE A 145 -23.09 -8.53 -21.81
C PHE A 145 -21.72 -7.86 -21.95
N TYR A 146 -21.07 -7.61 -20.81
CA TYR A 146 -19.69 -7.13 -20.75
C TYR A 146 -18.81 -8.20 -20.13
N GLU A 147 -17.70 -8.53 -20.78
CA GLU A 147 -16.71 -9.53 -20.35
C GLU A 147 -15.38 -8.87 -19.95
N PRO A 148 -14.64 -9.42 -18.98
CA PRO A 148 -13.37 -8.86 -18.55
C PRO A 148 -12.24 -9.30 -19.49
N ARG A 149 -11.59 -8.34 -20.13
CA ARG A 149 -10.39 -8.55 -20.96
C ARG A 149 -9.21 -7.78 -20.37
N LEU A 150 -8.05 -8.42 -20.29
CA LEU A 150 -6.80 -7.74 -19.92
C LEU A 150 -6.44 -6.71 -21.00
N VAL A 151 -6.03 -5.51 -20.57
CA VAL A 151 -5.75 -4.42 -21.51
C VAL A 151 -4.53 -4.74 -22.39
N SER A 152 -3.54 -5.48 -21.89
CA SER A 152 -2.45 -6.02 -22.73
C SER A 152 -2.98 -6.86 -23.91
N SER A 153 -4.03 -7.66 -23.71
CA SER A 153 -4.62 -8.48 -24.79
C SER A 153 -5.30 -7.64 -25.87
N LEU A 154 -5.85 -6.48 -25.51
CA LEU A 154 -6.51 -5.55 -26.45
C LEU A 154 -5.47 -4.71 -27.20
N LEU A 155 -4.45 -4.23 -26.49
CA LEU A 155 -3.31 -3.49 -27.05
C LEU A 155 -2.44 -4.36 -27.98
N ALA A 156 -2.38 -5.68 -27.76
CA ALA A 156 -1.75 -6.63 -28.68
C ALA A 156 -2.49 -6.75 -30.05
N SER A 157 -3.67 -6.14 -30.17
CA SER A 157 -4.57 -6.18 -31.34
C SER A 157 -4.80 -4.75 -31.88
N GLU A 158 -3.72 -3.98 -32.04
CA GLU A 158 -3.74 -2.63 -32.59
C GLU A 158 -4.47 -2.54 -33.93
N GLY A 159 -5.30 -1.51 -34.10
CA GLY A 159 -6.15 -1.31 -35.27
C GLY A 159 -7.46 -2.12 -35.27
N VAL A 160 -7.68 -2.99 -34.27
CA VAL A 160 -8.90 -3.81 -34.15
C VAL A 160 -9.54 -3.71 -32.77
N GLU A 161 -8.86 -4.16 -31.71
CA GLU A 161 -9.36 -4.06 -30.32
C GLU A 161 -8.76 -2.87 -29.54
N ALA A 162 -7.74 -2.22 -30.10
CA ALA A 162 -7.21 -0.93 -29.64
C ALA A 162 -6.97 -0.01 -30.85
N ILE A 163 -7.61 1.15 -30.89
CA ILE A 163 -7.50 2.14 -31.97
C ILE A 163 -6.62 3.29 -31.49
N GLU A 164 -5.50 3.54 -32.17
CA GLU A 164 -4.62 4.69 -31.89
C GLU A 164 -5.36 6.00 -32.20
N GLU A 165 -5.42 6.91 -31.22
CA GLU A 165 -6.11 8.20 -31.31
C GLU A 165 -5.13 9.38 -31.32
N ASP A 166 -4.07 9.32 -30.52
CA ASP A 166 -2.99 10.30 -30.49
C ASP A 166 -1.62 9.62 -30.39
N THR A 167 -0.63 10.22 -31.03
CA THR A 167 0.81 9.85 -31.00
C THR A 167 1.71 11.02 -30.60
N THR A 168 1.14 12.20 -30.41
CA THR A 168 1.85 13.44 -30.06
C THR A 168 1.94 13.65 -28.55
N GLY A 169 1.19 12.88 -27.76
CA GLY A 169 1.06 13.08 -26.32
C GLY A 169 0.35 14.39 -25.96
N ALA A 170 -0.41 15.00 -26.88
CA ALA A 170 -1.25 16.15 -26.60
C ALA A 170 -2.54 15.73 -25.87
N ALA A 171 -3.04 14.53 -26.17
CA ALA A 171 -4.23 13.96 -25.55
C ALA A 171 -4.01 13.66 -24.05
N ARG A 172 -5.04 13.99 -23.26
CA ARG A 172 -5.04 13.88 -21.80
C ARG A 172 -6.06 12.89 -21.24
N HIS A 173 -7.01 12.46 -22.07
CA HIS A 173 -8.27 11.84 -21.67
C HIS A 173 -8.22 10.33 -21.49
N GLY A 174 -7.03 9.72 -21.42
CA GLY A 174 -6.86 8.30 -21.14
C GLY A 174 -6.41 8.03 -19.71
N TYR A 175 -6.09 6.78 -19.43
CA TYR A 175 -5.38 6.38 -18.22
C TYR A 175 -4.02 5.78 -18.56
N ARG A 176 -2.94 6.34 -18.00
CA ARG A 176 -1.56 5.91 -18.27
C ARG A 176 -1.24 4.62 -17.51
N LEU A 177 -0.79 3.61 -18.27
CA LEU A 177 -0.43 2.28 -17.78
C LEU A 177 1.09 2.12 -17.67
N VAL A 178 1.55 1.01 -17.10
CA VAL A 178 2.98 0.69 -16.94
C VAL A 178 3.29 -0.68 -17.56
N HIS A 179 4.43 -0.80 -18.23
CA HIS A 179 4.94 -2.09 -18.71
C HIS A 179 5.70 -2.81 -17.59
N ARG A 180 5.44 -4.11 -17.39
CA ARG A 180 6.26 -4.95 -16.50
C ARG A 180 7.54 -5.36 -17.21
N ARG A 181 8.62 -5.65 -16.46
CA ARG A 181 9.85 -6.17 -17.05
C ARG A 181 9.63 -7.59 -17.59
N VAL A 182 10.12 -7.82 -18.81
CA VAL A 182 9.89 -9.02 -19.63
C VAL A 182 10.20 -10.33 -18.89
N GLY A 183 9.33 -11.33 -19.04
CA GLY A 183 9.66 -12.74 -18.77
C GLY A 183 8.63 -13.56 -17.99
N LEU A 184 7.55 -12.96 -17.48
CA LEU A 184 6.62 -13.62 -16.53
C LEU A 184 5.12 -13.30 -16.76
N THR A 185 4.72 -12.76 -17.92
CA THR A 185 3.31 -12.44 -18.18
C THR A 185 2.54 -13.66 -18.69
N THR A 186 1.46 -14.00 -17.99
CA THR A 186 0.34 -14.75 -18.55
C THR A 186 -0.76 -13.74 -18.88
N ASP A 187 -0.93 -13.40 -20.16
CA ASP A 187 -1.97 -12.48 -20.65
C ASP A 187 -3.38 -13.11 -20.64
N VAL A 188 -3.70 -13.84 -19.57
CA VAL A 188 -4.93 -14.61 -19.36
C VAL A 188 -5.32 -14.47 -17.88
N LEU A 189 -6.55 -14.02 -17.63
CA LEU A 189 -7.19 -14.08 -16.31
C LEU A 189 -7.44 -15.54 -15.92
N ASP A 190 -7.10 -15.94 -14.70
CA ASP A 190 -7.49 -17.26 -14.19
C ASP A 190 -9.02 -17.39 -14.07
N SER A 191 -9.52 -18.62 -13.97
CA SER A 191 -10.96 -18.89 -13.97
C SER A 191 -11.72 -18.26 -12.81
N THR A 192 -11.06 -17.98 -11.69
CA THR A 192 -11.66 -17.39 -10.48
C THR A 192 -11.74 -15.87 -10.65
N ALA A 193 -10.62 -15.24 -10.99
CA ALA A 193 -10.56 -13.81 -11.28
C ALA A 193 -11.46 -13.44 -12.47
N TYR A 194 -11.45 -14.24 -13.55
CA TYR A 194 -12.35 -14.06 -14.69
C TYR A 194 -13.82 -14.10 -14.27
N LYS A 195 -14.21 -15.03 -13.38
CA LYS A 195 -15.60 -15.10 -12.89
C LYS A 195 -15.97 -13.84 -12.08
N VAL A 196 -15.15 -13.47 -11.08
CA VAL A 196 -15.42 -12.30 -10.24
C VAL A 196 -15.47 -11.03 -11.09
N HIS A 197 -14.51 -10.83 -11.98
CA HIS A 197 -14.48 -9.65 -12.85
C HIS A 197 -15.57 -9.67 -13.94
N SER A 198 -16.14 -10.83 -14.31
CA SER A 198 -17.35 -10.89 -15.16
C SER A 198 -18.59 -10.40 -14.42
N GLU A 199 -18.78 -10.84 -13.19
CA GLU A 199 -19.91 -10.43 -12.34
C GLU A 199 -19.76 -8.95 -11.93
N ALA A 200 -18.54 -8.48 -11.67
CA ALA A 200 -18.23 -7.06 -11.47
C ALA A 200 -18.47 -6.23 -12.75
N CYS A 201 -18.01 -6.66 -13.93
CA CYS A 201 -18.28 -5.94 -15.19
C CYS A 201 -19.78 -5.83 -15.50
N ALA A 202 -20.57 -6.88 -15.19
CA ALA A 202 -22.02 -6.82 -15.31
C ALA A 202 -22.66 -5.84 -14.32
N LEU A 203 -22.17 -5.76 -13.07
CA LEU A 203 -22.63 -4.76 -12.10
C LEU A 203 -22.24 -3.33 -12.53
N ILE A 204 -20.98 -3.11 -12.92
CA ILE A 204 -20.48 -1.79 -13.38
C ILE A 204 -21.28 -1.33 -14.62
N ALA A 205 -21.59 -2.22 -15.57
CA ALA A 205 -22.44 -1.88 -16.71
C ALA A 205 -23.85 -1.40 -16.30
N ASN A 206 -24.43 -2.02 -15.26
CA ASN A 206 -25.75 -1.65 -14.73
C ASN A 206 -25.72 -0.41 -13.80
N THR A 207 -24.53 0.07 -13.39
CA THR A 207 -24.37 1.20 -12.46
C THR A 207 -23.47 2.32 -12.97
N VAL A 208 -23.05 2.27 -14.25
CA VAL A 208 -22.06 3.21 -14.82
C VAL A 208 -22.49 4.68 -14.68
N ASP A 209 -23.78 5.00 -14.87
CA ASP A 209 -24.29 6.36 -14.68
C ASP A 209 -24.17 6.82 -13.23
N ASN A 210 -24.45 5.94 -12.25
CA ASN A 210 -24.29 6.22 -10.82
C ASN A 210 -22.81 6.40 -10.43
N ILE A 211 -21.91 5.64 -11.06
CA ILE A 211 -20.45 5.77 -10.88
C ILE A 211 -19.98 7.12 -11.43
N LEU A 212 -20.44 7.51 -12.62
CA LEU A 212 -20.13 8.81 -13.23
C LEU A 212 -20.72 9.97 -12.40
N GLU A 213 -21.92 9.85 -11.85
CA GLU A 213 -22.54 10.84 -10.96
C GLU A 213 -21.79 10.95 -9.62
N ALA A 214 -21.37 9.84 -9.04
CA ALA A 214 -20.55 9.82 -7.83
C ALA A 214 -19.18 10.50 -8.06
N CYS A 215 -18.54 10.25 -9.21
CA CYS A 215 -17.31 10.95 -9.61
C CYS A 215 -17.54 12.47 -9.80
N GLN A 216 -18.63 12.89 -10.44
CA GLN A 216 -19.01 14.30 -10.54
C GLN A 216 -19.27 14.93 -9.15
N THR A 217 -19.87 14.18 -8.22
CA THR A 217 -20.12 14.60 -6.83
C THR A 217 -18.81 14.77 -6.03
N LEU A 218 -17.78 13.98 -6.34
CA LEU A 218 -16.42 14.17 -5.82
C LEU A 218 -15.65 15.33 -6.49
N GLY A 219 -16.26 16.00 -7.48
CA GLY A 219 -15.72 17.17 -8.17
C GLY A 219 -15.08 16.88 -9.53
N TYR A 220 -14.91 15.62 -9.93
CA TYR A 220 -14.30 15.27 -11.22
C TYR A 220 -15.26 15.62 -12.38
N THR A 221 -15.01 16.75 -13.02
CA THR A 221 -15.73 17.21 -14.20
C THR A 221 -15.19 16.56 -15.48
N ASN A 222 -15.96 16.67 -16.57
CA ASN A 222 -15.57 16.25 -17.92
C ASN A 222 -15.02 14.80 -18.01
N LEU A 223 -15.66 13.87 -17.29
CA LEU A 223 -15.35 12.43 -17.33
C LEU A 223 -15.57 11.85 -18.74
N THR A 224 -14.73 10.90 -19.16
CA THR A 224 -15.00 10.09 -20.36
C THR A 224 -16.21 9.18 -20.14
N ARG A 225 -16.96 8.90 -21.21
CA ARG A 225 -18.25 8.19 -21.15
C ARG A 225 -18.41 7.06 -22.14
N ASP A 226 -17.93 7.23 -23.37
CA ASP A 226 -18.30 6.34 -24.48
C ASP A 226 -17.45 5.07 -24.58
N ASN A 227 -16.15 5.17 -24.28
CA ASN A 227 -15.17 4.08 -24.31
C ASN A 227 -14.07 4.36 -23.28
N LEU A 228 -13.36 3.32 -22.85
CA LEU A 228 -12.11 3.45 -22.12
C LEU A 228 -10.96 3.84 -23.07
N THR A 229 -10.14 4.77 -22.60
CA THR A 229 -8.94 5.28 -23.27
C THR A 229 -7.72 5.06 -22.39
N VAL A 230 -6.61 4.62 -22.97
CA VAL A 230 -5.39 4.24 -22.24
C VAL A 230 -4.12 4.72 -22.94
N VAL A 231 -3.07 5.01 -22.18
CA VAL A 231 -1.73 5.28 -22.72
C VAL A 231 -0.83 4.10 -22.40
N ASP A 232 -0.31 3.44 -23.44
CA ASP A 232 0.46 2.19 -23.30
C ASP A 232 1.91 2.44 -22.84
N GLY A 233 2.06 2.69 -21.55
CA GLY A 233 3.35 2.83 -20.89
C GLY A 233 3.55 4.19 -20.22
N ALA A 234 4.35 4.17 -19.15
CA ALA A 234 4.57 5.36 -18.34
C ALA A 234 5.27 6.48 -19.12
N ASP A 235 6.15 6.10 -20.06
CA ASP A 235 6.93 7.01 -20.89
C ASP A 235 6.48 7.03 -22.36
N SER A 236 5.28 6.51 -22.64
CA SER A 236 4.66 6.54 -23.97
C SER A 236 3.80 7.79 -24.16
N ASP A 237 3.76 8.28 -25.39
CA ASP A 237 2.86 9.36 -25.85
C ASP A 237 1.77 8.82 -26.81
N ARG A 238 1.67 7.49 -26.96
CA ARG A 238 0.60 6.81 -27.75
C ARG A 238 -0.63 6.57 -26.88
N LEU A 239 -1.75 7.23 -27.21
CA LEU A 239 -3.05 7.03 -26.59
C LEU A 239 -3.96 6.20 -27.50
N PHE A 240 -4.63 5.21 -26.93
CA PHE A 240 -5.55 4.31 -27.60
C PHE A 240 -6.97 4.40 -27.03
N VAL A 241 -7.96 4.38 -27.90
CA VAL A 241 -9.36 4.05 -27.57
C VAL A 241 -9.50 2.53 -27.62
N LEU A 242 -10.15 1.95 -26.61
CA LEU A 242 -10.54 0.53 -26.59
C LEU A 242 -12.03 0.44 -26.98
N PRO A 243 -12.39 0.25 -28.26
CA PRO A 243 -13.77 0.33 -28.72
C PRO A 243 -14.69 -0.71 -28.07
N ASN A 244 -15.93 -0.30 -27.79
CA ASN A 244 -16.98 -1.11 -27.13
C ASN A 244 -16.69 -1.43 -25.65
N THR A 245 -15.91 -0.61 -24.94
CA THR A 245 -15.64 -0.79 -23.51
C THR A 245 -16.46 0.16 -22.63
N LEU A 246 -16.71 -0.22 -21.37
CA LEU A 246 -17.12 0.75 -20.35
C LEU A 246 -15.96 1.72 -20.07
N PRO A 247 -16.20 3.01 -19.78
CA PRO A 247 -15.16 4.01 -19.49
C PRO A 247 -14.42 3.82 -18.15
N VAL A 248 -14.55 2.62 -17.53
CA VAL A 248 -14.00 2.27 -16.22
C VAL A 248 -12.82 1.32 -16.40
N LEU A 249 -11.62 1.77 -16.03
CA LEU A 249 -10.45 0.91 -15.88
C LEU A 249 -10.53 0.15 -14.55
N VAL A 250 -10.49 -1.18 -14.60
CA VAL A 250 -10.39 -2.04 -13.42
C VAL A 250 -8.91 -2.37 -13.17
N MET A 251 -8.43 -2.17 -11.95
CA MET A 251 -7.01 -2.34 -11.58
C MET A 251 -6.87 -3.25 -10.35
N PRO A 252 -6.55 -4.55 -10.54
CA PRO A 252 -6.24 -5.47 -9.45
C PRO A 252 -4.98 -5.08 -8.66
N TYR A 253 -5.01 -5.27 -7.34
CA TYR A 253 -3.86 -5.00 -6.44
C TYR A 253 -2.64 -5.87 -6.80
N TRP A 254 -2.89 -7.12 -7.20
CA TRP A 254 -1.91 -8.09 -7.67
C TRP A 254 -2.55 -9.00 -8.73
N ASP A 255 -1.73 -9.84 -9.36
CA ASP A 255 -2.09 -10.60 -10.56
C ASP A 255 -3.19 -11.63 -10.25
N ASN A 256 -4.36 -11.50 -10.90
CA ASN A 256 -5.58 -12.27 -10.60
C ASN A 256 -6.23 -11.97 -9.23
N CYS A 257 -5.98 -10.82 -8.62
CA CYS A 257 -6.73 -10.43 -7.43
C CYS A 257 -8.21 -10.20 -7.76
N GLU A 258 -9.10 -10.80 -6.95
CA GLU A 258 -10.56 -10.58 -6.96
C GLU A 258 -10.91 -9.13 -6.58
N GLN A 259 -10.10 -8.51 -5.71
CA GLN A 259 -10.26 -7.11 -5.35
C GLN A 259 -9.54 -6.20 -6.34
N ALA A 260 -10.18 -5.09 -6.69
CA ALA A 260 -9.61 -4.07 -7.56
C ALA A 260 -9.97 -2.66 -7.08
N ARG A 261 -9.11 -1.70 -7.39
CA ARG A 261 -9.51 -0.28 -7.48
C ARG A 261 -9.96 0.01 -8.92
N HIS A 262 -10.59 1.15 -9.11
CA HIS A 262 -11.21 1.55 -10.37
C HIS A 262 -10.83 2.98 -10.72
N ALA A 263 -10.79 3.31 -12.00
CA ALA A 263 -10.67 4.70 -12.45
C ALA A 263 -11.54 5.03 -13.66
N VAL A 264 -12.07 6.25 -13.70
CA VAL A 264 -12.64 6.87 -14.91
C VAL A 264 -11.79 8.10 -15.28
N PRO A 265 -11.20 8.16 -16.49
CA PRO A 265 -10.47 9.33 -16.98
C PRO A 265 -11.33 10.61 -17.07
N THR A 266 -10.68 11.77 -17.06
CA THR A 266 -11.28 13.07 -17.42
C THR A 266 -10.57 13.66 -18.64
N TYR A 267 -11.28 14.42 -19.46
CA TYR A 267 -10.69 15.12 -20.60
C TYR A 267 -9.64 16.17 -20.22
N GLU A 268 -9.67 16.67 -18.98
CA GLU A 268 -8.69 17.64 -18.46
C GLU A 268 -7.34 16.99 -18.08
N GLY A 269 -7.31 15.68 -17.87
CA GLY A 269 -6.10 14.89 -17.57
C GLY A 269 -6.03 14.25 -16.19
N ASP A 270 -6.96 14.58 -15.29
CA ASP A 270 -7.16 13.87 -14.01
C ASP A 270 -7.93 12.55 -14.25
N ALA A 271 -8.09 11.73 -13.21
CA ALA A 271 -8.96 10.57 -13.22
C ALA A 271 -9.65 10.40 -11.87
N CYS A 272 -10.96 10.14 -11.88
CA CYS A 272 -11.69 9.76 -10.69
C CYS A 272 -11.25 8.36 -10.26
N ILE A 273 -10.46 8.24 -9.19
CA ILE A 273 -10.04 6.95 -8.61
C ILE A 273 -10.93 6.59 -7.43
N PHE A 274 -11.43 5.35 -7.43
CA PHE A 274 -12.38 4.85 -6.44
C PHE A 274 -12.24 3.35 -6.21
N ARG A 275 -12.87 2.86 -5.14
CA ARG A 275 -13.09 1.45 -4.86
C ARG A 275 -14.57 1.16 -4.99
N LEU A 276 -14.86 0.00 -5.56
CA LEU A 276 -16.19 -0.60 -5.56
C LEU A 276 -16.13 -1.73 -4.54
N GLU A 277 -16.88 -1.58 -3.45
CA GLU A 277 -16.80 -2.44 -2.27
C GLU A 277 -18.09 -3.26 -2.11
N ASP A 278 -18.10 -4.18 -1.15
CA ASP A 278 -19.25 -5.01 -0.80
C ASP A 278 -19.75 -5.84 -2.00
N ALA A 279 -20.92 -5.55 -2.57
CA ALA A 279 -21.57 -6.37 -3.60
C ALA A 279 -20.79 -6.51 -4.93
N TYR A 280 -19.79 -5.66 -5.18
CA TYR A 280 -18.87 -5.81 -6.33
C TYR A 280 -17.70 -6.76 -6.06
N SER A 281 -17.50 -7.19 -4.81
CA SER A 281 -16.32 -7.92 -4.33
C SER A 281 -16.65 -9.23 -3.58
N ASP A 282 -17.82 -9.32 -2.94
CA ASP A 282 -18.38 -10.57 -2.41
C ASP A 282 -19.73 -10.86 -3.08
N VAL A 283 -19.61 -11.47 -4.26
CA VAL A 283 -20.72 -11.96 -5.08
C VAL A 283 -21.48 -13.14 -4.45
N THR A 284 -20.97 -13.73 -3.36
CA THR A 284 -21.65 -14.85 -2.68
C THR A 284 -22.77 -14.37 -1.75
N ASN A 285 -22.75 -13.09 -1.38
CA ASN A 285 -23.61 -12.50 -0.36
C ASN A 285 -24.53 -11.42 -0.94
N THR A 286 -25.64 -11.86 -1.55
CA THR A 286 -26.64 -10.98 -2.20
C THR A 286 -27.40 -10.04 -1.26
N ALA A 287 -27.13 -10.07 0.05
CA ALA A 287 -27.63 -9.09 1.02
C ALA A 287 -26.72 -7.85 1.15
N LEU A 288 -25.51 -7.88 0.58
CA LEU A 288 -24.61 -6.73 0.55
C LEU A 288 -25.14 -5.62 -0.37
N ARG A 289 -24.81 -4.37 -0.03
CA ARG A 289 -25.17 -3.20 -0.83
C ARG A 289 -23.97 -2.78 -1.66
N ALA A 290 -24.19 -2.51 -2.95
CA ALA A 290 -23.17 -1.90 -3.80
C ALA A 290 -22.65 -0.59 -3.19
N SER A 291 -21.34 -0.53 -2.89
CA SER A 291 -20.70 0.58 -2.20
C SER A 291 -19.64 1.24 -3.07
N PHE A 292 -19.58 2.57 -3.06
CA PHE A 292 -18.63 3.39 -3.82
C PHE A 292 -17.79 4.23 -2.85
N ARG A 293 -16.47 4.13 -2.94
CA ARG A 293 -15.53 4.88 -2.10
C ARG A 293 -14.45 5.54 -2.95
N GLY A 294 -14.59 6.84 -3.23
CA GLY A 294 -13.53 7.67 -3.82
C GLY A 294 -13.09 8.80 -2.90
N VAL A 295 -12.24 9.69 -3.40
CA VAL A 295 -11.79 10.91 -2.71
C VAL A 295 -11.96 12.12 -3.60
N ASN A 296 -12.42 13.23 -3.00
CA ASN A 296 -12.67 14.50 -3.67
C ASN A 296 -11.45 14.95 -4.49
N GLN A 297 -11.68 15.44 -5.71
CA GLN A 297 -10.63 15.85 -6.64
C GLN A 297 -9.64 16.83 -5.98
N SER A 298 -10.15 17.91 -5.37
CA SER A 298 -9.32 18.92 -4.70
C SER A 298 -8.41 18.32 -3.62
N VAL A 299 -8.90 17.35 -2.85
CA VAL A 299 -8.11 16.66 -1.80
C VAL A 299 -7.06 15.73 -2.42
N ARG A 300 -7.39 15.02 -3.53
CA ARG A 300 -6.41 14.21 -4.28
C ARG A 300 -5.27 15.08 -4.79
N GLN A 301 -5.60 16.24 -5.37
CA GLN A 301 -4.62 17.18 -5.93
C GLN A 301 -3.76 17.85 -4.85
N GLU A 302 -4.37 18.41 -3.81
CA GLU A 302 -3.69 19.03 -2.67
C GLU A 302 -2.69 18.07 -2.01
N ARG A 303 -3.13 16.85 -1.68
CA ARG A 303 -2.29 15.85 -1.00
C ARG A 303 -1.20 15.29 -1.90
N THR A 304 -1.45 15.14 -3.20
CA THR A 304 -0.39 14.76 -4.15
C THR A 304 0.73 15.81 -4.19
N ILE A 305 0.39 17.09 -4.27
CA ILE A 305 1.36 18.20 -4.29
C ILE A 305 2.13 18.28 -2.96
N GLU A 306 1.43 18.13 -1.83
CA GLU A 306 2.03 18.09 -0.48
C GLU A 306 3.03 16.94 -0.34
N TRP A 307 2.62 15.71 -0.65
CA TRP A 307 3.42 14.50 -0.41
C TRP A 307 4.63 14.37 -1.35
N LEU A 308 4.54 14.92 -2.56
CA LEU A 308 5.67 14.98 -3.50
C LEU A 308 6.59 16.19 -3.26
N ALA A 309 6.15 17.17 -2.44
CA ALA A 309 6.79 18.46 -2.26
C ALA A 309 7.12 19.21 -3.58
N ARG A 310 6.31 18.97 -4.62
CA ARG A 310 6.53 19.40 -6.01
C ARG A 310 5.30 20.13 -6.56
N PRO A 311 5.13 21.43 -6.25
CA PRO A 311 4.02 22.23 -6.75
C PRO A 311 4.21 22.68 -8.20
N GLY A 312 3.12 23.08 -8.85
CA GLY A 312 3.14 23.71 -10.18
C GLY A 312 3.14 22.74 -11.37
N GLY A 313 3.25 21.44 -11.14
CA GLY A 313 2.89 20.41 -12.11
C GLY A 313 1.38 20.32 -12.39
N ASP A 314 1.04 19.51 -13.38
CA ASP A 314 -0.29 19.40 -13.99
C ASP A 314 -0.75 17.93 -14.05
N TRP A 315 -2.04 17.69 -14.31
CA TRP A 315 -2.61 16.35 -14.42
C TRP A 315 -2.75 15.92 -15.87
N LYS A 316 -2.31 14.70 -16.17
CA LYS A 316 -2.32 14.14 -17.53
C LYS A 316 -2.49 12.63 -17.49
N ASN A 317 -3.49 12.13 -18.21
CA ASN A 317 -3.82 10.71 -18.32
C ASN A 317 -3.91 9.98 -16.96
N GLY A 318 -4.51 10.63 -15.95
CA GLY A 318 -4.74 10.12 -14.59
C GLY A 318 -3.56 10.24 -13.61
N TRP A 319 -2.41 10.72 -14.09
CA TRP A 319 -1.15 10.88 -13.33
C TRP A 319 -0.79 12.36 -13.17
N TYR A 320 0.09 12.66 -12.21
CA TYR A 320 0.64 14.00 -12.01
C TYR A 320 1.99 14.13 -12.75
N GLU A 321 2.10 15.07 -13.69
CA GLU A 321 3.35 15.37 -14.41
C GLU A 321 3.89 16.72 -13.88
N ASP A 322 5.10 16.70 -13.31
CA ASP A 322 5.68 17.89 -12.68
C ASP A 322 6.49 18.80 -13.64
N LEU A 323 7.00 19.92 -13.11
CA LEU A 323 7.76 20.91 -13.87
C LEU A 323 9.13 20.40 -14.40
N GLU A 324 9.60 19.24 -13.93
CA GLU A 324 10.79 18.56 -14.47
C GLU A 324 10.40 17.51 -15.54
N GLY A 325 9.09 17.35 -15.82
CA GLY A 325 8.54 16.32 -16.71
C GLY A 325 8.42 14.94 -16.05
N MET A 326 8.64 14.83 -14.73
CA MET A 326 8.58 13.56 -14.02
C MET A 326 7.12 13.18 -13.73
N ARG A 327 6.81 11.90 -13.94
CA ARG A 327 5.45 11.36 -13.87
C ARG A 327 5.23 10.57 -12.59
N TRP A 328 4.23 10.97 -11.81
CA TRP A 328 3.94 10.43 -10.49
C TRP A 328 2.58 9.77 -10.46
N TYR A 329 2.58 8.49 -10.06
CA TYR A 329 1.35 7.77 -9.77
C TYR A 329 0.96 7.99 -8.29
N THR A 330 -0.33 8.27 -8.06
CA THR A 330 -0.86 8.66 -6.75
C THR A 330 -2.28 8.12 -6.53
N ASP A 331 -2.45 7.39 -5.43
CA ASP A 331 -3.69 6.78 -4.98
C ASP A 331 -4.04 7.36 -3.60
N VAL A 332 -4.71 8.51 -3.60
CA VAL A 332 -5.22 9.15 -2.38
C VAL A 332 -6.58 8.52 -2.07
N THR A 333 -6.59 7.33 -1.48
CA THR A 333 -7.82 6.71 -0.95
C THR A 333 -8.03 7.06 0.53
N SER A 334 -9.27 7.32 0.93
CA SER A 334 -9.59 7.73 2.31
C SER A 334 -9.39 6.57 3.28
N SER A 335 -8.44 6.75 4.20
CA SER A 335 -8.05 5.72 5.18
C SER A 335 -9.21 5.34 6.10
N THR A 336 -9.61 4.06 6.09
CA THR A 336 -10.48 3.51 7.14
C THR A 336 -9.76 3.63 8.49
N HIS A 337 -10.44 4.20 9.49
CA HIS A 337 -9.86 4.39 10.82
C HIS A 337 -9.58 3.02 11.48
N GLY A 338 -8.30 2.64 11.60
CA GLY A 338 -7.87 1.36 12.19
C GLY A 338 -7.17 0.38 11.23
N ALA A 339 -7.00 0.70 9.94
CA ALA A 339 -6.13 -0.09 9.07
C ALA A 339 -4.64 0.07 9.46
N PRO A 340 -3.83 -1.01 9.55
CA PRO A 340 -2.48 -0.96 10.16
C PRO A 340 -1.44 -0.16 9.35
N TYR A 341 -1.72 0.16 8.08
CA TYR A 341 -0.84 0.93 7.20
C TYR A 341 -1.63 2.07 6.56
N ASN A 342 -1.90 3.12 7.32
CA ASN A 342 -2.58 4.32 6.82
C ASN A 342 -2.24 5.58 7.64
N MET A 343 -1.74 6.61 6.95
CA MET A 343 -1.73 8.02 7.35
C MET A 343 -1.31 8.32 8.82
N MET A 344 -0.01 8.23 9.12
CA MET A 344 0.52 8.85 10.35
C MET A 344 0.51 10.37 10.26
N ARG A 345 -0.48 11.00 10.89
CA ARG A 345 -0.39 12.40 11.32
C ARG A 345 0.61 12.52 12.48
N ARG A 346 1.42 13.58 12.49
CA ARG A 346 2.13 14.09 13.69
C ARG A 346 1.26 15.09 14.46
#